data_AF-A0A2L0F7L6-F1
#
_entry.id   AF-A0A2L0F7L6-F1
#
_cell.length_a   1.000
_cell.length_b   1.000
_cell.length_c   1.000
_cell.angle_alpha   90.00
_cell.angle_beta   90.00
_cell.angle_gamma   90.00
#
_symmetry.space_group_name_H-M   'P 1'
#
loop_
_entity.id
_entity.type
_entity.pdbx_description
1 polymer ?
#
loop_
_entity_poly.entity_id
_entity_poly.type
_entity_poly.pdbx_seq_one_letter_code
_entity_poly.pdbx_strand_id
1 'polypeptide(L)'
;MFDIEREFDAHELQQMRLILLIEDFEISSHFADDGQSLGGSQKRREEQDLFLKAFSMSTIRDKRVICVTDRSSGAFRSKESILNEALA
;
A
#
# COMPACT_ATOMS: atom_id res chain seq x y z
N MET A 1 12.46 -5.90 -4.19
CA MET A 1 11.90 -7.25 -4.26
C MET A 1 11.69 -7.69 -2.83
N PHE A 2 10.50 -8.20 -2.49
CA PHE A 2 10.20 -8.61 -1.11
C PHE A 2 10.90 -9.92 -0.78
N ASP A 3 11.39 -10.08 0.45
CA ASP A 3 12.12 -11.30 0.85
C ASP A 3 11.23 -12.56 0.75
N ILE A 4 9.93 -12.40 1.02
CA ILE A 4 8.94 -13.48 0.88
C ILE A 4 8.80 -13.99 -0.57
N GLU A 5 9.09 -13.16 -1.58
CA GLU A 5 9.08 -13.61 -2.97
C GLU A 5 10.22 -14.59 -3.27
N ARG A 6 11.35 -14.44 -2.56
CA ARG A 6 12.51 -15.32 -2.68
C ARG A 6 12.34 -16.61 -1.90
N GLU A 7 11.67 -16.57 -0.75
CA GLU A 7 11.52 -17.73 0.14
C GLU A 7 10.47 -18.72 -0.35
N PHE A 8 9.43 -18.25 -1.03
CA PHE A 8 8.27 -19.06 -1.40
C PHE A 8 8.12 -19.30 -2.90
N ASP A 9 9.13 -18.93 -3.71
CA ASP A 9 9.02 -18.89 -5.17
C ASP A 9 7.68 -18.29 -5.60
N ALA A 10 7.32 -17.14 -5.02
CA ALA A 10 5.94 -16.68 -5.01
C ALA A 10 5.37 -16.44 -6.43
N HIS A 11 6.25 -16.26 -7.42
CA HIS A 11 5.93 -16.22 -8.84
C HIS A 11 5.30 -17.53 -9.40
N GLU A 12 5.49 -18.66 -8.73
CA GLU A 12 4.93 -19.98 -9.09
C GLU A 12 3.56 -20.25 -8.45
N LEU A 13 3.15 -19.45 -7.44
CA LEU A 13 1.87 -19.59 -6.79
C LEU A 13 0.74 -19.18 -7.74
N GLN A 14 0.03 -20.18 -8.26
CA GLN A 14 -1.18 -19.94 -9.05
C GLN A 14 -2.23 -19.29 -8.14
N GLN A 15 -2.74 -18.13 -8.56
CA GLN A 15 -3.76 -17.32 -7.86
C GLN A 15 -3.26 -16.42 -6.71
N MET A 16 -2.01 -15.94 -6.78
CA MET A 16 -1.55 -14.89 -5.86
C MET A 16 -1.65 -13.50 -6.51
N ARG A 17 -2.12 -12.51 -5.73
CA ARG A 17 -2.11 -11.09 -6.06
C ARG A 17 -1.33 -10.30 -5.01
N LEU A 18 -0.41 -9.46 -5.46
CA LEU A 18 0.28 -8.51 -4.59
C LEU A 18 -0.49 -7.18 -4.54
N ILE A 19 -0.84 -6.73 -3.34
CA ILE A 19 -1.53 -5.45 -3.16
C ILE A 19 -0.69 -4.52 -2.30
N LEU A 20 -0.42 -3.32 -2.82
CA LEU A 20 0.18 -2.23 -2.06
C LEU A 20 -0.89 -1.19 -1.75
N LEU A 21 -1.18 -1.02 -0.46
CA LEU A 21 -2.01 0.06 0.03
C LEU A 21 -1.17 1.32 0.16
N ILE A 22 -1.61 2.42 -0.44
CA ILE A 22 -0.95 3.72 -0.37
C ILE A 22 -1.89 4.78 0.17
N GLU A 23 -1.32 5.87 0.61
CA GLU A 23 -2.05 7.03 1.10
C GLU A 23 -1.72 8.29 0.29
N ASP A 24 -2.71 9.16 0.17
CA ASP A 24 -2.55 10.50 -0.35
C ASP A 24 -2.31 11.48 0.82
N PHE A 25 -1.03 11.69 1.11
CA PHE A 25 -0.59 12.57 2.20
C PHE A 25 -0.86 14.06 1.96
N GLU A 26 -1.28 14.48 0.76
CA GLU A 26 -1.60 15.89 0.49
C GLU A 26 -2.99 16.28 1.00
N ILE A 27 -3.89 15.31 1.07
CA ILE A 27 -5.29 15.51 1.46
C ILE A 27 -5.70 14.73 2.70
N SER A 28 -4.88 13.78 3.17
CA SER A 28 -5.25 12.94 4.31
C SER A 28 -5.48 13.78 5.58
N SER A 29 -6.66 13.62 6.17
CA SER A 29 -7.11 14.38 7.35
C SER A 29 -6.98 13.60 8.65
N HIS A 30 -6.56 12.34 8.62
CA HIS A 30 -6.54 11.46 9.80
C HIS A 30 -5.27 11.56 10.65
N PHE A 31 -4.30 12.38 10.24
CA PHE A 31 -3.02 12.45 10.92
C PHE A 31 -2.99 13.51 12.01
N ALA A 32 -3.50 13.14 13.18
CA ALA A 32 -2.89 13.54 14.44
C ALA A 32 -1.69 12.62 14.68
N ASP A 33 -0.49 13.18 14.82
CA ASP A 33 0.71 12.42 15.18
C ASP A 33 0.48 11.78 16.56
N ASP A 34 0.16 10.49 16.57
CA ASP A 34 -0.05 9.70 17.78
C ASP A 34 1.27 9.37 18.51
N GLY A 35 2.40 9.84 17.96
CA GLY A 35 3.74 9.59 18.48
C GLY A 35 4.19 8.13 18.38
N GLN A 36 3.36 7.24 17.79
CA GLN A 36 3.67 5.82 17.59
C GLN A 36 4.09 5.51 16.16
N SER A 37 3.75 6.38 15.23
CA SER A 37 4.25 6.31 13.86
C SER A 37 5.72 6.77 13.80
N LEU A 38 6.56 6.08 13.03
CA LEU A 38 8.03 6.27 12.97
C LEU A 38 8.49 7.66 12.42
N GLY A 39 7.57 8.59 12.21
CA GLY A 39 7.82 9.98 11.82
C GLY A 39 6.58 10.72 11.32
N GLY A 40 6.70 12.05 11.28
CA GLY A 40 5.75 12.93 10.59
C GLY A 40 5.66 12.66 9.09
N SER A 41 4.80 13.42 8.40
CA SER A 41 4.40 13.19 6.99
C SER A 41 5.56 12.95 6.00
N GLN A 42 6.69 13.64 6.18
CA GLN A 42 7.85 13.49 5.30
C GLN A 42 8.47 12.09 5.36
N LYS A 43 8.68 11.52 6.55
CA LYS A 43 9.25 10.16 6.69
C LYS A 43 8.30 9.07 6.15
N ARG A 44 6.99 9.32 6.21
CA ARG A 44 5.98 8.40 5.67
C ARG A 44 5.93 8.42 4.14
N ARG A 45 6.13 9.58 3.53
CA ARG A 45 6.29 9.68 2.07
C ARG A 45 7.53 8.92 1.62
N GLU A 46 8.65 9.09 2.31
CA GLU A 46 9.88 8.34 2.06
C GLU A 46 9.68 6.82 2.22
N GLU A 47 8.96 6.39 3.27
CA GLU A 47 8.64 4.96 3.48
C GLU A 47 7.71 4.40 2.39
N GLN A 48 6.67 5.14 2.00
CA GLN A 48 5.80 4.75 0.90
C GLN A 48 6.58 4.64 -0.42
N ASP A 49 7.53 5.53 -0.68
CA ASP A 49 8.41 5.47 -1.85
C ASP A 49 9.29 4.21 -1.84
N LEU A 50 9.78 3.78 -0.66
CA LEU A 50 10.51 2.52 -0.52
C LEU A 50 9.61 1.32 -0.85
N PHE A 51 8.36 1.30 -0.38
CA PHE A 51 7.41 0.24 -0.71
C PHE A 51 7.00 0.25 -2.18
N LEU A 52 6.78 1.42 -2.78
CA LEU A 52 6.51 1.57 -4.21
C LEU A 52 7.66 1.02 -5.05
N LYS A 53 8.91 1.31 -4.66
CA LYS A 53 10.11 0.76 -5.30
C LYS A 53 10.21 -0.76 -5.13
N ALA A 54 9.92 -1.29 -3.94
CA ALA A 54 9.91 -2.73 -3.71
C ALA A 54 8.83 -3.43 -4.57
N PHE A 55 7.64 -2.83 -4.64
CA PHE A 55 6.50 -3.28 -5.43
C PHE A 55 6.75 -3.23 -6.94
N SER A 56 7.42 -2.18 -7.43
CA SER A 56 7.80 -2.11 -8.85
C SER A 56 8.78 -3.23 -9.23
N MET A 57 9.69 -3.59 -8.32
CA MET A 57 10.66 -4.67 -8.49
C MET A 57 10.10 -6.08 -8.26
N SER A 58 8.87 -6.20 -7.77
CA SER A 58 8.21 -7.50 -7.55
C SER A 58 8.03 -8.26 -8.87
N THR A 59 8.31 -9.56 -8.83
CA THR A 59 8.11 -10.49 -9.97
C THR A 59 6.67 -11.02 -10.07
N ILE A 60 5.82 -10.72 -9.08
CA ILE A 60 4.41 -11.09 -9.06
C ILE A 60 3.69 -10.37 -10.20
N ARG A 61 3.05 -11.14 -11.09
CA ARG A 61 2.39 -10.61 -12.30
C ARG A 61 1.10 -9.87 -11.98
N ASP A 62 0.25 -10.47 -11.15
CA ASP A 62 -0.98 -9.83 -10.70
C ASP A 62 -0.68 -8.94 -9.49
N LYS A 63 -0.55 -7.64 -9.74
CA LYS A 63 -0.27 -6.67 -8.68
C LYS A 63 -1.10 -5.41 -8.84
N ARG A 64 -1.60 -4.87 -7.71
CA ARG A 64 -2.40 -3.64 -7.66
C ARG A 64 -1.93 -2.68 -6.58
N VAL A 65 -2.00 -1.39 -6.89
CA VAL A 65 -1.82 -0.30 -5.93
C VAL A 65 -3.18 0.29 -5.64
N ILE A 66 -3.56 0.40 -4.36
CA ILE A 66 -4.85 0.93 -3.94
C ILE A 66 -4.62 2.12 -3.02
N CYS A 67 -5.14 3.29 -3.40
CA CYS A 67 -5.16 4.45 -2.51
C CYS A 67 -6.28 4.32 -1.49
N VAL A 68 -5.92 4.32 -0.20
CA VAL A 68 -6.87 4.21 0.91
C VAL A 68 -7.48 5.56 1.30
N THR A 69 -6.93 6.68 0.80
CA THR A 69 -7.49 8.00 1.05
C THR A 69 -8.66 8.28 0.12
N ASP A 70 -9.77 8.69 0.72
CA ASP A 70 -10.94 9.20 0.02
C ASP A 70 -10.64 10.63 -0.45
N ARG A 71 -10.64 10.82 -1.78
CA ARG A 71 -10.30 12.13 -2.38
C ARG A 71 -11.26 13.26 -2.02
N SER A 72 -12.50 12.94 -1.69
CA SER A 72 -13.53 13.94 -1.43
C SER A 72 -13.50 14.45 0.01
N SER A 73 -13.08 13.60 0.94
CA SER A 73 -13.12 13.88 2.38
C SER A 73 -11.74 13.98 3.03
N GLY A 74 -10.68 13.46 2.40
CA GLY A 74 -9.38 13.27 3.03
C GLY A 74 -9.37 12.12 4.05
N ALA A 75 -10.51 11.48 4.29
CA ALA A 75 -10.63 10.38 5.24
C ALA A 75 -10.13 9.06 4.65
N PHE A 76 -10.07 8.00 5.45
CA PHE A 76 -9.89 6.66 4.91
C PHE A 76 -11.19 6.19 4.23
N ARG A 77 -11.03 5.55 3.07
CA ARG A 77 -12.09 4.83 2.39
C ARG A 77 -12.60 3.69 3.28
N SER A 78 -13.85 3.27 3.05
CA SER A 78 -14.41 2.14 3.77
C SER A 78 -13.63 0.85 3.48
N LYS A 79 -13.48 0.00 4.51
CA LYS A 79 -12.81 -1.30 4.39
C LYS A 79 -13.42 -2.16 3.26
N GLU A 80 -14.74 -2.13 3.15
CA GLU A 80 -15.48 -2.84 2.09
C GLU A 80 -15.12 -2.33 0.70
N SER A 81 -14.99 -1.01 0.51
CA SER A 81 -14.57 -0.44 -0.78
C SER A 81 -13.16 -0.87 -1.17
N ILE A 82 -12.23 -0.85 -0.22
CA ILE A 82 -10.84 -1.28 -0.43
C ILE A 82 -10.79 -2.77 -0.75
N LEU A 83 -11.54 -3.60 -0.02
CA LEU A 83 -11.58 -5.04 -0.23
C LEU A 83 -12.19 -5.40 -1.59
N ASN A 84 -13.27 -4.73 -1.99
CA ASN A 84 -13.88 -4.96 -3.30
C ASN A 84 -12.92 -4.59 -4.45
N GLU A 85 -12.14 -3.50 -4.32
CA GLU A 85 -11.11 -3.14 -5.30
C GLU A 85 -9.93 -4.13 -5.31
N ALA A 86 -9.57 -4.66 -4.15
CA ALA A 86 -8.54 -5.67 -4.00
C ALA A 86 -8.91 -6.99 -4.69
N LEU A 87 -10.19 -7.37 -4.65
CA LEU A 87 -10.69 -8.65 -5.17
C LEU A 87 -11.18 -8.60 -6.62
N ALA A 88 -11.62 -7.44 -7.13
CA ALA A 88 -12.01 -7.24 -8.53
C ALA A 88 -10.86 -7.51 -9.51
#